data_AF-A0A968F6T7-F1
#
_entry.id   AF-A0A968F6T7-F1
#
_cell.length_a   1.000
_cell.length_b   1.000
_cell.length_c   1.000
_cell.angle_alpha   90.00
_cell.angle_beta   90.00
_cell.angle_gamma   90.00
#
_symmetry.space_group_name_H-M   'P 1'
#
loop_
_entity.id
_entity.type
_entity.pdbx_description
1 polymer ?
#
loop_
_entity_poly.entity_id
_entity_poly.type
_entity_poly.pdbx_seq_one_letter_code
_entity_poly.pdbx_strand_id
1 'polypeptide(L)'
;FVGQAGIAYKHGISILWQTWTGNMALVFSGLFIIPIMRRLRIRTVPEFLEFRYNKGVRTLVGFLWVFRLAFWLGVVLYTAVVAAQAITGIDSFVFWIFVFAVIAIIYTMLGGMWSVAFTDVMQFVFMLGGALVVLPLAMSAVGWMPGLIEKLPEHSLILVRETGQYNWKFVLAIFL
;
A
#
# COMPACT_ATOMS: atom_id res chain seq x y z
N PHE A 1 -4.07 -0.49 5.35
CA PHE A 1 -5.18 -1.26 5.96
C PHE A 1 -6.33 -0.36 6.36
N VAL A 2 -6.17 0.59 7.29
CA VAL A 2 -7.28 1.44 7.77
C VAL A 2 -7.93 2.26 6.65
N GLY A 3 -7.16 2.96 5.82
CA GLY A 3 -7.72 3.77 4.72
C GLY A 3 -8.50 2.95 3.69
N GLN A 4 -7.96 1.82 3.24
CA GLN A 4 -8.63 0.94 2.28
C GLN A 4 -9.88 0.30 2.85
N ALA A 5 -9.89 -0.07 4.15
CA ALA A 5 -11.09 -0.57 4.81
C ALA A 5 -12.20 0.51 4.86
N GLY A 6 -11.85 1.77 5.13
CA GLY A 6 -12.80 2.89 5.09
C GLY A 6 -13.36 3.17 3.69
N ILE A 7 -12.54 3.04 2.65
CA ILE A 7 -13.00 3.16 1.25
C ILE A 7 -13.89 1.97 0.90
N ALA A 8 -13.55 0.75 1.32
CA ALA A 8 -14.39 -0.44 1.12
C ALA A 8 -15.75 -0.31 1.83
N TYR A 9 -15.79 0.30 3.02
CA TYR A 9 -17.06 0.59 3.71
C TYR A 9 -17.96 1.55 2.92
N LYS A 10 -17.38 2.55 2.24
CA LYS A 10 -18.14 3.55 1.45
C LYS A 10 -18.48 3.09 0.03
N HIS A 11 -17.57 2.34 -0.61
CA HIS A 11 -17.63 1.99 -2.03
C HIS A 11 -17.85 0.50 -2.30
N GLY A 12 -17.91 -0.32 -1.26
CA GLY A 12 -18.10 -1.76 -1.36
C GLY A 12 -16.94 -2.45 -2.07
N ILE A 13 -17.26 -3.55 -2.76
CA ILE A 13 -16.29 -4.44 -3.40
C ILE A 13 -15.56 -3.81 -4.61
N SER A 14 -16.09 -2.72 -5.15
CA SER A 14 -15.53 -2.03 -6.34
C SER A 14 -14.09 -1.52 -6.15
N ILE A 15 -13.65 -1.31 -4.90
CA ILE A 15 -12.25 -0.97 -4.55
C ILE A 15 -11.24 -2.04 -5.00
N LEU A 16 -11.69 -3.28 -5.23
CA LEU A 16 -10.83 -4.35 -5.75
C LEU A 16 -10.15 -3.94 -7.05
N TRP A 17 -10.81 -3.20 -7.93
CA TRP A 17 -10.20 -2.74 -9.19
C TRP A 17 -8.96 -1.88 -8.96
N GLN A 18 -8.99 -1.00 -7.96
CA GLN A 18 -7.83 -0.18 -7.62
C GLN A 18 -6.67 -1.01 -7.08
N THR A 19 -6.98 -2.05 -6.30
CA THR A 19 -5.95 -2.89 -5.65
C THR A 19 -5.37 -3.91 -6.62
N TRP A 20 -6.21 -4.58 -7.39
CA TRP A 20 -5.81 -5.62 -8.34
C TRP A 20 -4.96 -5.05 -9.46
N THR A 21 -5.30 -3.89 -10.00
CA THR A 21 -4.58 -3.30 -11.12
C THR A 21 -3.15 -2.92 -10.76
N GLY A 22 -2.93 -2.34 -9.56
CA GLY A 22 -1.58 -2.10 -9.04
C GLY A 22 -0.78 -3.39 -8.90
N ASN A 23 -1.39 -4.45 -8.36
CA ASN A 23 -0.74 -5.75 -8.21
C ASN A 23 -0.43 -6.42 -9.55
N MET A 24 -1.34 -6.33 -10.53
CA MET A 24 -1.14 -6.84 -11.88
C MET A 24 0.00 -6.10 -12.59
N ALA A 25 0.07 -4.77 -12.47
CA ALA A 25 1.16 -3.97 -13.00
C ALA A 25 2.51 -4.36 -12.35
N LEU A 26 2.51 -4.67 -11.05
CA LEU A 26 3.71 -5.16 -10.35
C LEU A 26 4.16 -6.53 -10.87
N VAL A 27 3.23 -7.47 -11.05
CA VAL A 27 3.53 -8.80 -11.63
C VAL A 27 4.05 -8.66 -13.05
N PHE A 28 3.40 -7.85 -13.88
CA PHE A 28 3.85 -7.55 -15.25
C PHE A 28 5.26 -6.95 -15.24
N SER A 29 5.50 -5.94 -14.42
CA SER A 29 6.82 -5.34 -14.27
C SER A 29 7.87 -6.37 -13.84
N GLY A 30 7.54 -7.23 -12.88
CA GLY A 30 8.40 -8.30 -12.40
C GLY A 30 8.77 -9.34 -13.46
N LEU A 31 7.81 -9.69 -14.32
CA LEU A 31 7.97 -10.71 -15.36
C LEU A 31 8.65 -10.17 -16.62
N PHE A 32 8.36 -8.93 -17.02
CA PHE A 32 8.79 -8.39 -18.32
C PHE A 32 9.83 -7.28 -18.19
N ILE A 33 9.65 -6.32 -17.27
CA ILE A 33 10.52 -5.14 -17.17
C ILE A 33 11.79 -5.44 -16.38
N ILE A 34 11.69 -6.11 -15.23
CA ILE A 34 12.84 -6.41 -14.37
C ILE A 34 13.90 -7.25 -15.09
N PRO A 35 13.56 -8.31 -15.86
CA PRO A 35 14.57 -9.07 -16.60
C PRO A 35 15.34 -8.24 -17.61
N ILE A 36 14.67 -7.28 -18.28
CA ILE A 36 15.31 -6.35 -19.22
C ILE A 36 16.28 -5.43 -18.47
N MET A 37 15.84 -4.82 -17.36
CA MET A 37 16.71 -3.96 -16.54
C MET A 37 17.94 -4.71 -16.02
N ARG A 38 17.76 -5.96 -15.59
CA ARG A 38 18.87 -6.84 -15.15
C ARG A 38 19.88 -7.12 -16.27
N ARG A 39 19.42 -7.38 -17.50
CA ARG A 39 20.31 -7.57 -18.67
C ARG A 39 21.12 -6.31 -18.99
N LEU A 40 20.52 -5.14 -18.79
CA LEU A 40 21.18 -3.84 -18.98
C LEU A 40 22.07 -3.43 -17.79
N ARG A 41 22.15 -4.25 -16.73
CA ARG A 41 22.86 -3.96 -15.46
C ARG A 41 22.41 -2.67 -14.77
N ILE A 42 21.18 -2.23 -15.05
CA ILE A 42 20.57 -1.05 -14.44
C ILE A 42 19.92 -1.46 -13.12
N ARG A 43 20.22 -0.73 -12.04
CA ARG A 43 19.76 -1.05 -10.68
C ARG A 43 18.61 -0.16 -10.22
N THR A 44 18.47 1.04 -10.78
CA THR A 44 17.45 2.01 -10.35
C THR A 44 16.69 2.63 -11.53
N VAL A 45 15.46 3.08 -11.29
CA VAL A 45 14.65 3.77 -12.32
C VAL A 45 15.31 5.07 -12.80
N PRO A 46 15.88 5.93 -11.93
CA PRO A 46 16.59 7.13 -12.40
C PRO A 46 17.81 6.81 -13.27
N GLU A 47 18.51 5.70 -13.00
CA GLU A 47 19.63 5.22 -13.83
C GLU A 47 19.16 4.73 -15.20
N PHE A 48 18.00 4.08 -15.28
CA PHE A 48 17.37 3.77 -16.58
C PHE A 48 17.09 5.03 -17.39
N LEU A 49 16.60 6.09 -16.74
CA LEU A 49 16.34 7.36 -17.41
C LEU A 49 17.61 8.09 -17.83
N GLU A 50 18.72 7.94 -17.10
CA GLU A 50 20.03 8.44 -17.56
C GLU A 50 20.43 7.78 -18.87
N PHE A 51 20.35 6.44 -18.92
CA PHE A 51 20.71 5.67 -20.11
C PHE A 51 19.89 6.06 -21.34
N ARG A 52 18.60 6.39 -21.14
CA ARG A 52 17.68 6.76 -22.22
C ARG A 52 17.73 8.24 -22.63
N TYR A 53 18.03 9.13 -21.68
CA TYR A 53 17.96 10.58 -21.85
C TYR A 53 19.31 11.24 -21.52
N ASN A 54 19.51 11.69 -20.28
CA ASN A 54 20.75 12.32 -19.82
C ASN A 54 20.82 12.39 -18.28
N LYS A 55 21.98 12.82 -17.75
CA LYS A 55 22.24 13.01 -16.32
C LYS A 55 21.34 14.04 -15.62
N GLY A 56 20.90 15.07 -16.35
CA GLY A 56 19.99 16.09 -15.82
C GLY A 56 18.64 15.48 -15.45
N VAL A 57 18.08 14.65 -16.34
CA VAL A 57 16.82 13.92 -16.09
C VAL A 57 16.96 12.95 -14.91
N ARG A 58 18.08 12.20 -14.81
CA ARG A 58 18.33 11.32 -13.65
C ARG A 58 18.29 12.08 -12.33
N THR A 59 18.95 13.22 -12.28
CA THR A 59 19.05 14.02 -11.05
C THR A 59 17.69 14.59 -10.66
N LEU A 60 16.96 15.16 -11.63
CA LEU A 60 15.62 15.69 -11.40
C LEU A 60 14.65 14.60 -10.91
N VAL A 61 14.59 13.45 -11.59
CA VAL A 61 13.70 12.36 -11.21
C VAL A 61 14.11 11.74 -9.89
N GLY A 62 15.41 11.58 -9.63
CA GLY A 62 15.91 11.11 -8.34
C GLY A 62 15.50 12.03 -7.19
N PHE A 63 15.64 13.35 -7.36
CA PHE A 63 15.21 14.35 -6.38
C PHE A 63 13.70 14.29 -6.14
N LEU A 64 12.89 14.31 -7.20
CA LEU A 64 11.43 14.21 -7.11
C LEU A 64 10.99 12.91 -6.43
N TRP A 65 11.70 11.80 -6.69
CA TRP A 65 11.41 10.52 -6.08
C TRP A 65 11.67 10.53 -4.57
N VAL A 66 12.85 10.99 -4.14
CA VAL A 66 13.20 11.12 -2.72
C VAL A 66 12.22 12.06 -2.01
N PHE A 67 11.90 13.20 -2.63
CA PHE A 67 10.95 14.16 -2.08
C PHE A 67 9.57 13.53 -1.89
N ARG A 68 9.03 12.87 -2.92
CA ARG A 68 7.76 12.13 -2.83
C ARG A 68 7.79 11.09 -1.71
N LEU A 69 8.89 10.35 -1.58
CA LEU A 69 9.04 9.29 -0.57
C LEU A 69 9.05 9.87 0.85
N ALA A 70 9.68 11.02 1.07
CA ALA A 70 9.69 11.71 2.35
C ALA A 70 8.28 12.13 2.80
N PHE A 71 7.47 12.69 1.89
CA PHE A 71 6.06 13.02 2.20
C PHE A 71 5.23 11.77 2.53
N TRP A 72 5.43 10.69 1.76
CA TRP A 72 4.74 9.43 2.02
C TRP A 72 5.10 8.86 3.39
N LEU A 73 6.38 8.86 3.77
CA LEU A 73 6.84 8.44 5.09
C LEU A 73 6.24 9.29 6.22
N GLY A 74 6.08 10.60 6.00
CA GLY A 74 5.39 11.49 6.94
C GLY A 74 3.95 11.06 7.21
N VAL A 75 3.19 10.72 6.17
CA VAL A 75 1.82 10.20 6.31
C VAL A 75 1.81 8.87 7.05
N VAL A 76 2.74 7.96 6.74
CA VAL A 76 2.85 6.66 7.43
C VAL A 76 3.15 6.85 8.92
N LEU A 77 4.13 7.69 9.27
CA LEU A 77 4.47 7.99 10.66
C LEU A 77 3.29 8.63 11.41
N TYR A 78 2.59 9.57 10.78
CA TYR A 78 1.39 10.18 11.37
C TYR A 78 0.34 9.11 11.71
N THR A 79 0.04 8.20 10.78
CA THR A 79 -0.93 7.13 11.04
C THR A 79 -0.49 6.17 12.15
N ALA A 80 0.82 5.90 12.26
CA ALA A 80 1.38 5.08 13.33
C ALA A 80 1.23 5.75 14.70
N VAL A 81 1.45 7.06 14.79
CA VAL A 81 1.30 7.84 16.02
C VAL A 81 -0.16 7.84 16.49
N VAL A 82 -1.11 8.12 15.58
CA VAL A 82 -2.53 8.10 15.92
C VAL A 82 -2.96 6.72 16.43
N ALA A 83 -2.48 5.65 15.80
CA ALA A 83 -2.74 4.29 16.28
C ALA A 83 -2.13 4.03 17.67
N ALA A 84 -0.90 4.48 17.91
CA ALA A 84 -0.22 4.33 19.20
C ALA A 84 -0.94 5.07 20.32
N GLN A 85 -1.37 6.31 20.10
CA GLN A 85 -2.16 7.09 21.05
C GLN A 85 -3.48 6.36 21.39
N ALA A 86 -4.17 5.82 20.38
CA ALA A 86 -5.42 5.09 20.58
C ALA A 86 -5.26 3.80 21.38
N ILE A 87 -4.15 3.08 21.20
CA ILE A 87 -3.90 1.79 21.89
C ILE A 87 -3.39 2.01 23.32
N THR A 88 -2.52 3.00 23.52
CA THR A 88 -1.81 3.18 24.80
C THR A 88 -2.48 4.19 25.74
N GLY A 89 -3.34 5.07 25.21
CA GLY A 89 -3.93 6.18 25.96
C GLY A 89 -2.96 7.33 26.23
N ILE A 90 -1.70 7.25 25.77
CA ILE A 90 -0.71 8.31 25.93
C ILE A 90 -0.88 9.31 24.79
N ASP A 91 -1.54 10.43 25.06
CA ASP A 91 -1.78 11.49 24.07
C ASP A 91 -0.58 12.44 23.92
N SER A 92 0.50 11.93 23.33
CA SER A 92 1.68 12.74 23.00
C SER A 92 2.23 12.43 21.62
N PHE A 93 1.90 13.30 20.67
CA PHE A 93 2.31 13.17 19.28
C PHE A 93 3.84 13.17 19.12
N VAL A 94 4.52 14.12 19.77
CA VAL A 94 5.99 14.29 19.68
C VAL A 94 6.72 13.09 20.27
N PHE A 95 6.24 12.55 21.39
CA PHE A 95 6.81 11.37 22.02
C PHE A 95 6.77 10.17 21.07
N TRP A 96 5.60 9.86 20.51
CA TRP A 96 5.44 8.72 19.62
C TRP A 96 6.21 8.87 18.30
N ILE A 97 6.28 10.09 17.74
CA ILE A 97 7.16 10.37 16.60
C ILE A 97 8.61 10.02 16.94
N PHE A 98 9.11 10.50 18.07
CA PHE A 98 10.50 10.26 18.47
C PHE A 98 10.76 8.77 18.64
N VAL A 99 9.88 8.05 19.34
CA VAL A 99 10.00 6.60 19.55
C VAL A 99 10.06 5.86 18.21
N PHE A 100 9.10 6.10 17.31
CA PHE A 100 9.07 5.42 16.02
C PHE A 100 10.25 5.79 15.13
N ALA A 101 10.62 7.08 15.06
CA ALA A 101 11.74 7.53 14.25
C ALA A 101 13.07 6.93 14.73
N VAL A 102 13.32 6.94 16.04
CA VAL A 102 14.55 6.38 16.62
C VAL A 102 14.65 4.88 16.37
N ILE A 103 13.57 4.13 16.63
CA ILE A 103 13.54 2.70 16.36
C ILE A 103 13.79 2.43 14.87
N ALA A 104 13.07 3.13 13.99
CA ALA A 104 13.18 3.00 12.54
C ALA A 104 14.60 3.25 12.03
N ILE A 105 15.22 4.33 12.49
CA ILE A 105 16.59 4.71 12.11
C ILE A 105 17.58 3.66 12.62
N ILE A 106 17.48 3.21 13.87
CA ILE A 106 18.42 2.26 14.45
C ILE A 106 18.40 0.92 13.68
N TYR A 107 17.24 0.31 13.48
CA TYR A 107 17.21 -1.00 12.81
C TYR A 107 17.58 -0.89 11.32
N THR A 108 17.23 0.23 10.66
CA THR A 108 17.55 0.43 9.24
C THR A 108 19.05 0.64 9.05
N MET A 109 19.70 1.42 9.92
CA MET A 109 21.14 1.66 9.84
C MET A 109 21.96 0.41 10.14
N LEU A 110 21.58 -0.36 11.17
CA LEU A 110 22.36 -1.53 11.60
C LEU A 110 22.21 -2.71 10.64
N GLY A 111 21.04 -2.89 10.05
CA GLY A 111 20.72 -4.10 9.30
C GLY A 111 20.67 -3.96 7.78
N GLY A 112 20.68 -2.74 7.24
CA GLY A 112 20.60 -2.49 5.81
C GLY A 112 19.33 -3.07 5.15
N MET A 113 19.38 -3.35 3.84
CA MET A 113 18.20 -3.88 3.12
C MET A 113 17.72 -5.24 3.66
N TRP A 114 18.61 -6.04 4.26
CA TRP A 114 18.24 -7.37 4.73
C TRP A 114 17.36 -7.29 5.98
N SER A 115 17.69 -6.42 6.93
CA SER A 115 16.82 -6.18 8.09
C SER A 115 15.48 -5.58 7.69
N VAL A 116 15.46 -4.68 6.71
CA VAL A 116 14.20 -4.10 6.21
C VAL A 116 13.33 -5.19 5.60
N ALA A 117 13.90 -6.06 4.76
CA ALA A 117 13.18 -7.18 4.17
C ALA A 117 12.67 -8.16 5.24
N PHE A 118 13.46 -8.42 6.30
CA PHE A 118 13.04 -9.27 7.40
C PHE A 118 11.86 -8.66 8.17
N THR A 119 11.92 -7.36 8.50
CA THR A 119 10.80 -6.67 9.15
C THR A 119 9.55 -6.66 8.29
N ASP A 120 9.68 -6.54 6.97
CA ASP A 120 8.55 -6.61 6.03
C ASP A 120 7.89 -8.00 6.05
N VAL A 121 8.69 -9.08 6.11
CA VAL A 121 8.18 -10.45 6.23
C VAL A 121 7.44 -10.64 7.55
N MET A 122 8.00 -10.17 8.66
CA MET A 122 7.33 -10.24 9.96
C MET A 122 6.00 -9.47 9.93
N GLN A 123 6.00 -8.25 9.40
CA GLN A 123 4.79 -7.44 9.26
C GLN A 123 3.74 -8.17 8.41
N PHE A 124 4.14 -8.77 7.29
CA PHE A 124 3.24 -9.55 6.45
C PHE A 124 2.61 -10.71 7.23
N VAL A 125 3.39 -11.46 8.01
CA VAL A 125 2.88 -12.58 8.82
C VAL A 125 1.86 -12.11 9.86
N PHE A 126 2.16 -11.03 10.59
CA PHE A 126 1.22 -10.48 11.58
C PHE A 126 -0.07 -9.97 10.93
N MET A 127 0.04 -9.28 9.79
CA MET A 127 -1.11 -8.78 9.06
C MET A 127 -1.99 -9.90 8.49
N LEU A 128 -1.36 -10.93 7.91
CA LEU A 128 -2.06 -12.08 7.39
C LEU A 128 -2.74 -12.86 8.52
N GLY A 129 -2.03 -13.12 9.63
CA GLY A 129 -2.60 -13.78 10.80
C GLY A 129 -3.79 -13.01 11.37
N GLY A 130 -3.65 -11.69 11.54
CA GLY A 130 -4.75 -10.83 11.98
C GLY A 130 -5.96 -10.88 11.04
N ALA A 131 -5.74 -10.83 9.73
CA ALA A 131 -6.81 -10.95 8.74
C ALA A 131 -7.50 -12.32 8.79
N LEU A 132 -6.75 -13.42 8.93
CA LEU A 132 -7.29 -14.78 9.02
C LEU A 132 -8.13 -15.02 10.29
N VAL A 133 -7.85 -14.30 11.37
CA VAL A 133 -8.64 -14.35 12.61
C VAL A 133 -9.86 -13.44 12.53
N VAL A 134 -9.68 -12.20 12.10
CA VAL A 134 -10.76 -11.19 12.08
C VAL A 134 -11.82 -11.52 11.04
N LEU A 135 -11.44 -12.05 9.87
CA LEU A 135 -12.38 -12.29 8.78
C LEU A 135 -13.48 -13.31 9.14
N PRO A 136 -13.20 -14.52 9.67
CA PRO A 136 -14.24 -15.46 10.09
C PRO A 136 -15.11 -14.92 11.22
N LEU A 137 -14.51 -14.21 12.20
CA LEU A 137 -15.26 -13.60 13.30
C LEU A 137 -16.26 -12.55 12.78
N ALA A 138 -15.79 -11.64 11.92
CA ALA A 138 -16.64 -10.63 11.29
C ALA A 138 -17.74 -11.27 10.44
N MET A 139 -17.43 -12.29 9.64
CA MET A 139 -18.41 -13.02 8.83
C MET A 139 -19.45 -13.74 9.70
N SER A 140 -19.04 -14.37 10.80
CA SER A 140 -19.96 -15.04 11.72
C SER A 140 -20.94 -14.06 12.39
N ALA A 141 -20.46 -12.86 12.77
CA ALA A 141 -21.28 -11.82 13.40
C ALA A 141 -22.37 -11.25 12.48
N VAL A 142 -22.19 -11.36 11.17
CA VAL A 142 -23.18 -10.91 10.16
C VAL A 142 -24.03 -12.05 9.60
N GLY A 143 -23.86 -13.29 10.06
CA GLY A 143 -24.61 -14.44 9.53
C GLY A 143 -24.07 -14.96 8.20
N TRP A 144 -22.76 -14.87 8.01
CA TRP A 144 -22.02 -15.27 6.80
C TRP A 144 -22.53 -14.54 5.55
N MET A 145 -22.29 -15.11 4.37
CA MET A 145 -22.68 -14.50 3.09
C MET A 145 -24.18 -14.17 3.02
N PRO A 146 -25.12 -15.02 3.48
CA PRO A 146 -26.54 -14.69 3.43
C PRO A 146 -26.89 -13.42 4.22
N GLY A 147 -26.49 -13.33 5.50
CA GLY A 147 -26.78 -12.16 6.31
C GLY A 147 -25.94 -10.94 5.94
N LEU A 148 -24.78 -11.12 5.32
CA LEU A 148 -24.01 -10.04 4.71
C LEU A 148 -24.77 -9.41 3.55
N ILE A 149 -25.31 -10.21 2.62
CA ILE A 149 -26.08 -9.72 1.47
C ILE A 149 -27.33 -8.98 1.93
N GLU A 150 -28.03 -9.51 2.94
CA GLU A 150 -29.23 -8.89 3.50
C GLU A 150 -28.96 -7.50 4.12
N LYS A 151 -27.83 -7.34 4.80
CA LYS A 151 -27.46 -6.08 5.48
C LYS A 151 -26.75 -5.08 4.57
N LEU A 152 -26.33 -5.51 3.39
CA LEU A 152 -25.56 -4.68 2.48
C LEU A 152 -26.47 -3.90 1.51
N PRO A 153 -26.15 -2.63 1.21
CA PRO A 153 -26.81 -1.92 0.13
C PRO A 153 -26.61 -2.65 -1.20
N GLU A 154 -27.62 -2.69 -2.07
CA GLU A 154 -27.57 -3.38 -3.38
C GLU A 154 -26.34 -3.01 -4.22
N HIS A 155 -25.86 -1.77 -4.10
CA HIS A 155 -24.73 -1.23 -4.86
C HIS A 155 -23.34 -1.63 -4.32
N SER A 156 -23.26 -2.29 -3.16
CA SER A 156 -22.00 -2.59 -2.48
C SER A 156 -21.29 -3.84 -3.01
N LEU A 157 -22.02 -4.78 -3.61
CA LEU A 157 -21.48 -6.01 -4.21
C LEU A 157 -21.26 -5.90 -5.72
N ILE A 158 -21.60 -4.76 -6.31
CA ILE A 158 -21.38 -4.49 -7.73
C ILE A 158 -19.88 -4.24 -7.96
N LEU A 159 -19.24 -5.14 -8.72
CA LEU A 159 -17.82 -5.06 -9.05
C LEU A 159 -17.48 -3.86 -9.94
N VAL A 160 -18.28 -3.61 -10.98
CA VAL A 160 -18.11 -2.45 -11.88
C VAL A 160 -19.38 -1.62 -11.84
N ARG A 161 -19.29 -0.38 -11.36
CA ARG A 161 -20.46 0.49 -11.25
C ARG A 161 -20.79 1.10 -12.61
N GLU A 162 -22.07 1.25 -12.93
CA GLU A 162 -22.48 1.96 -14.15
C GLU A 162 -22.20 3.47 -14.07
N THR A 163 -22.25 4.03 -12.84
CA THR A 163 -21.99 5.44 -12.55
C THR A 163 -21.03 5.60 -11.36
N GLY A 164 -20.24 6.68 -11.34
CA GLY A 164 -19.26 6.98 -10.29
C GLY A 164 -17.79 6.64 -10.63
N GLN A 165 -16.93 6.64 -9.61
CA GLN A 165 -15.47 6.55 -9.78
C GLN A 165 -14.96 5.19 -10.29
N TYR A 166 -15.66 4.09 -10.00
CA TYR A 166 -15.24 2.73 -10.35
C TYR A 166 -16.09 2.14 -11.48
N ASN A 167 -16.21 2.87 -12.59
CA ASN A 167 -16.98 2.47 -13.76
C ASN A 167 -16.13 1.82 -14.86
N TRP A 168 -16.76 1.35 -15.94
CA TRP A 168 -16.04 0.78 -17.09
C TRP A 168 -15.00 1.71 -17.70
N LYS A 169 -15.21 3.03 -17.65
CA LYS A 169 -14.20 4.00 -18.10
C LYS A 169 -12.96 3.95 -17.23
N PHE A 170 -13.14 3.88 -15.90
CA PHE A 170 -12.03 3.70 -14.96
C PHE A 170 -11.29 2.38 -15.22
N VAL A 171 -12.02 1.27 -15.36
CA VAL A 171 -11.41 -0.06 -15.61
C VAL A 171 -10.62 -0.05 -16.93
N LEU A 172 -11.20 0.47 -18.01
CA LEU A 172 -10.54 0.54 -19.32
C LEU A 172 -9.34 1.50 -19.33
N ALA A 173 -9.45 2.65 -18.64
CA ALA A 173 -8.35 3.60 -18.51
C ALA A 173 -7.13 3.05 -17.78
N ILE A 174 -7.28 1.94 -17.04
CA ILE A 174 -6.15 1.29 -16.36
C ILE A 174 -5.36 0.38 -17.30
N PHE A 175 -5.99 -0.10 -18.38
CA PHE A 175 -5.33 -0.94 -19.39
C PHE A 175 -4.78 -0.15 -20.59
N LEU A 176 -5.07 1.15 -20.64
CA LEU A 176 -4.63 2.10 -21.67
C LEU A 176 -3.41 2.90 -21.18
#